data_AF-A0A363TP56-F1
#
_entry.id   AF-A0A363TP56-F1
#
_cell.length_a   1.000
_cell.length_b   1.000
_cell.length_c   1.000
_cell.angle_alpha   90.00
_cell.angle_beta   90.00
_cell.angle_gamma   90.00
#
_symmetry.space_group_name_H-M   'P 1'
#
loop_
_entity.id
_entity.type
_entity.pdbx_description
1 polymer ?
#
loop_
_entity_poly.entity_id
_entity_poly.type
_entity_poly.pdbx_seq_one_letter_code
_entity_poly.pdbx_strand_id
1 'polypeptide(L)'
;MRWPYDDVYRSLYSLPHEFPHPPGNIPIKRKSATAGRIPTSHVEISAKERRILMRKPYTLSLLLALALIIAGTALSLADVGEKHFSADLMGMNGSMASGKATFELNKEGTVLHYKVTASNIVDVMMSHIHLAPPGKDGPVAAWLYPPGPPPQLKEGKFEGTLAEGDIKAENLQGDLKGKPLSALVEKIEAGEAYANIHTKAKPGGEVRGQIHK
;
A
#
# COMPACT_ATOMS: atom_id res chain seq x y z
N MET A 1 17.70 -29.95 18.58
CA MET A 1 16.37 -30.58 18.78
C MET A 1 15.52 -30.26 17.58
N ARG A 2 15.19 -31.28 16.78
CA ARG A 2 14.48 -31.21 15.50
C ARG A 2 13.54 -32.41 15.46
N TRP A 3 12.26 -32.19 15.20
CA TRP A 3 11.30 -33.25 14.88
C TRP A 3 10.42 -32.80 13.70
N PRO A 4 10.32 -33.62 12.64
CA PRO A 4 9.51 -33.38 11.45
C PRO A 4 8.15 -34.10 11.55
N TYR A 5 7.23 -33.81 10.62
CA TYR A 5 6.03 -34.62 10.39
C TYR A 5 5.95 -35.00 8.90
N ASP A 6 6.28 -36.25 8.62
CA ASP A 6 5.71 -37.13 7.59
C ASP A 6 4.82 -38.14 8.38
N ASP A 7 3.80 -38.86 7.92
CA ASP A 7 3.49 -39.41 6.61
C ASP A 7 2.08 -40.08 6.66
N VAL A 8 1.38 -40.08 5.52
CA VAL A 8 0.67 -41.21 4.86
C VAL A 8 -0.49 -41.96 5.56
N TYR A 9 -1.65 -42.01 4.88
CA TYR A 9 -2.30 -43.28 4.50
C TYR A 9 -3.06 -43.18 3.14
N ARG A 10 -2.59 -44.01 2.20
CA ARG A 10 -3.13 -44.55 0.92
C ARG A 10 -4.48 -45.30 1.14
N SER A 11 -5.31 -45.77 0.18
CA SER A 11 -5.50 -45.73 -1.30
C SER A 11 -6.64 -46.74 -1.68
N LEU A 12 -7.08 -46.74 -2.96
CA LEU A 12 -7.79 -47.81 -3.73
C LEU A 12 -9.33 -47.79 -3.64
N TYR A 13 -10.12 -47.79 -4.72
CA TYR A 13 -10.25 -48.72 -5.88
C TYR A 13 -10.75 -47.96 -7.14
N SER A 14 -10.13 -48.08 -8.33
CA SER A 14 -10.38 -49.02 -9.47
C SER A 14 -11.60 -48.72 -10.39
N LEU A 15 -11.30 -48.57 -11.70
CA LEU A 15 -12.05 -48.23 -12.95
C LEU A 15 -13.06 -49.33 -13.44
N PRO A 16 -13.54 -49.43 -14.71
CA PRO A 16 -13.97 -48.51 -15.83
C PRO A 16 -15.34 -48.91 -16.51
N HIS A 17 -15.62 -48.44 -17.75
CA HIS A 17 -16.56 -48.92 -18.82
C HIS A 17 -17.97 -48.27 -18.89
N GLU A 18 -18.66 -48.01 -20.01
CA GLU A 18 -18.46 -47.91 -21.48
C GLU A 18 -19.79 -47.34 -22.08
N PHE A 19 -19.77 -46.75 -23.28
CA PHE A 19 -20.96 -46.32 -24.05
C PHE A 19 -21.75 -47.52 -24.64
N PRO A 20 -23.07 -47.40 -24.93
CA PRO A 20 -23.51 -47.22 -26.33
C PRO A 20 -24.88 -46.49 -26.56
N HIS A 21 -25.09 -45.92 -27.77
CA HIS A 21 -26.40 -45.71 -28.45
C HIS A 21 -26.81 -47.02 -29.20
N PRO A 22 -28.00 -47.29 -29.82
CA PRO A 22 -29.06 -46.44 -30.47
C PRO A 22 -30.49 -47.07 -30.26
N PRO A 23 -31.50 -47.18 -31.19
CA PRO A 23 -31.91 -46.49 -32.45
C PRO A 23 -33.43 -46.10 -32.55
N GLY A 24 -33.87 -45.56 -33.71
CA GLY A 24 -35.13 -46.02 -34.35
C GLY A 24 -36.30 -45.04 -34.53
N ASN A 25 -37.10 -45.22 -35.59
CA ASN A 25 -37.93 -44.23 -36.31
C ASN A 25 -39.45 -44.60 -36.33
N ILE A 26 -40.36 -43.61 -36.38
CA ILE A 26 -41.78 -43.53 -36.91
C ILE A 26 -42.90 -44.47 -36.38
N PRO A 27 -44.22 -44.09 -36.32
CA PRO A 27 -45.05 -43.77 -37.51
C PRO A 27 -46.15 -42.67 -37.39
N ILE A 28 -46.69 -42.33 -38.56
CA ILE A 28 -47.76 -41.38 -38.91
C ILE A 28 -49.16 -42.02 -38.69
N LYS A 29 -50.18 -41.23 -38.31
CA LYS A 29 -51.60 -41.56 -38.60
C LYS A 29 -52.43 -40.32 -38.97
N ARG A 30 -53.02 -40.36 -40.18
CA ARG A 30 -54.08 -39.47 -40.71
C ARG A 30 -55.47 -40.08 -40.43
N LYS A 31 -56.49 -39.25 -40.19
CA LYS A 31 -57.93 -39.37 -40.57
C LYS A 31 -58.55 -37.95 -40.48
N SER A 32 -58.95 -37.26 -41.57
CA SER A 32 -60.25 -37.29 -42.29
C SER A 32 -61.46 -37.20 -41.36
N ALA A 33 -62.53 -36.43 -41.54
CA ALA A 33 -62.98 -35.34 -42.43
C ALA A 33 -64.36 -34.90 -41.89
N THR A 34 -65.02 -33.90 -42.51
CA THR A 34 -66.43 -33.44 -42.34
C THR A 34 -66.71 -32.51 -41.15
N ALA A 35 -67.58 -31.49 -41.23
CA ALA A 35 -68.17 -30.67 -42.28
C ALA A 35 -68.96 -29.57 -41.54
N GLY A 36 -69.07 -28.34 -42.08
CA GLY A 36 -70.20 -27.48 -41.71
C GLY A 36 -69.95 -25.98 -41.51
N ARG A 37 -70.37 -25.23 -42.54
CA ARG A 37 -70.91 -23.85 -42.54
C ARG A 37 -70.00 -22.64 -42.34
N ILE A 38 -69.92 -21.87 -43.43
CA ILE A 38 -69.65 -20.43 -43.50
C ILE A 38 -70.97 -19.68 -43.20
N PRO A 39 -70.93 -18.51 -42.55
CA PRO A 39 -71.35 -17.31 -43.26
C PRO A 39 -70.37 -16.13 -43.10
N THR A 40 -70.45 -15.30 -44.12
CA THR A 40 -69.68 -14.10 -44.50
C THR A 40 -69.79 -12.93 -43.53
N SER A 41 -68.69 -12.17 -43.37
CA SER A 41 -68.75 -10.71 -43.25
C SER A 41 -67.44 -10.06 -43.71
N HIS A 42 -67.61 -9.08 -44.59
CA HIS A 42 -66.71 -8.10 -45.17
C HIS A 42 -65.50 -7.65 -44.32
N VAL A 43 -64.39 -7.30 -44.99
CA VAL A 43 -63.87 -5.91 -45.16
C VAL A 43 -62.37 -5.92 -45.56
N GLU A 44 -62.11 -5.23 -46.68
CA GLU A 44 -60.88 -4.55 -47.15
C GLU A 44 -59.54 -5.27 -47.40
N ILE A 45 -59.11 -5.10 -48.65
CA ILE A 45 -57.74 -5.31 -49.16
C ILE A 45 -56.85 -4.18 -48.62
N SER A 46 -55.77 -4.50 -47.92
CA SER A 46 -54.73 -3.50 -47.60
C SER A 46 -53.33 -3.94 -48.01
N ALA A 47 -52.86 -3.27 -49.08
CA ALA A 47 -51.48 -2.91 -49.38
C ALA A 47 -50.41 -4.00 -49.29
N LYS A 48 -50.33 -4.84 -50.33
CA LYS A 48 -49.04 -5.39 -50.75
C LYS A 48 -48.16 -4.23 -51.23
N GLU A 49 -46.93 -4.18 -50.71
CA GLU A 49 -45.76 -3.45 -51.23
C GLU A 49 -45.67 -1.94 -51.02
N ARG A 50 -45.18 -1.52 -49.84
CA ARG A 50 -44.23 -0.40 -49.74
C ARG A 50 -43.10 -0.65 -48.73
N ARG A 51 -41.91 -0.82 -49.30
CA ARG A 51 -40.66 -0.15 -48.92
C ARG A 51 -39.86 -0.65 -47.70
N ILE A 52 -38.66 -1.11 -48.05
CA ILE A 52 -37.38 -0.69 -47.46
C ILE A 52 -37.15 -1.13 -46.01
N LEU A 53 -36.43 -2.25 -45.90
CA LEU A 53 -35.31 -2.50 -45.00
C LEU A 53 -34.95 -1.33 -44.05
N MET A 54 -35.66 -1.15 -42.94
CA MET A 54 -35.14 -0.41 -41.79
C MET A 54 -34.43 -1.38 -40.85
N ARG A 55 -33.12 -1.48 -41.04
CA ARG A 55 -32.19 -1.96 -40.00
C ARG A 55 -32.41 -1.10 -38.76
N LYS A 56 -32.96 -1.69 -37.70
CA LYS A 56 -33.13 -1.04 -36.39
C LYS A 56 -31.78 -0.48 -35.91
N PRO A 57 -31.63 0.84 -35.74
CA PRO A 57 -30.36 1.47 -35.37
C PRO A 57 -30.20 1.48 -33.85
N TYR A 58 -30.21 0.31 -33.21
CA TYR A 58 -30.14 0.22 -31.75
C TYR A 58 -29.03 -0.70 -31.23
N THR A 59 -28.20 -1.27 -32.11
CA THR A 59 -27.06 -2.12 -31.70
C THR A 59 -25.73 -1.35 -31.60
N LEU A 60 -25.74 -0.01 -31.66
CA LEU A 60 -24.51 0.80 -31.57
C LEU A 60 -24.46 1.77 -30.39
N SER A 61 -25.41 1.71 -29.45
CA SER A 61 -25.47 2.65 -28.32
C SER A 61 -25.14 2.04 -26.95
N LEU A 62 -24.82 0.74 -26.89
CA LEU A 62 -24.49 0.04 -25.65
C LEU A 62 -23.00 -0.36 -25.53
N LEU A 63 -22.11 0.26 -26.30
CA LEU A 63 -20.65 0.11 -26.17
C LEU A 63 -19.93 1.44 -25.89
N LEU A 64 -20.67 2.52 -25.58
CA LEU A 64 -20.06 3.78 -25.15
C LEU A 64 -20.19 4.04 -23.64
N ALA A 65 -21.09 3.34 -22.95
CA ALA A 65 -21.24 3.48 -21.50
C ALA A 65 -20.25 2.63 -20.68
N LEU A 66 -19.62 1.61 -21.27
CA LEU A 66 -18.62 0.77 -20.56
C LEU A 66 -17.17 1.26 -20.76
N ALA A 67 -16.91 2.07 -21.79
CA ALA A 67 -15.60 2.68 -22.00
C ALA A 67 -15.32 3.87 -21.06
N LEU A 68 -16.34 4.38 -20.36
CA LEU A 68 -16.23 5.53 -19.46
C LEU A 68 -16.01 5.17 -17.98
N ILE A 69 -15.97 3.88 -17.62
CA ILE A 69 -15.68 3.46 -16.24
C ILE A 69 -14.21 3.07 -16.04
N ILE A 70 -13.41 2.96 -17.10
CA ILE A 70 -11.96 2.63 -17.02
C ILE A 70 -11.07 3.90 -17.05
N ALA A 71 -11.64 5.09 -17.20
CA ALA A 71 -10.89 6.34 -17.26
C ALA A 71 -11.09 7.16 -15.97
N GLY A 72 -10.47 6.77 -14.86
CA GLY A 72 -10.68 7.57 -13.64
C GLY A 72 -10.06 7.15 -12.33
N THR A 73 -9.03 6.31 -12.30
CA THR A 73 -8.15 6.26 -11.12
C THR A 73 -6.78 6.79 -11.53
N ALA A 74 -6.71 8.07 -11.84
CA ALA A 74 -5.44 8.76 -11.69
C ALA A 74 -5.18 8.80 -10.18
N LEU A 75 -4.29 7.95 -9.67
CA LEU A 75 -3.59 8.27 -8.42
C LEU A 75 -2.92 9.62 -8.69
N SER A 76 -3.49 10.70 -8.16
CA SER A 76 -2.78 11.96 -8.10
C SER A 76 -1.66 11.74 -7.10
N LEU A 77 -0.45 11.48 -7.58
CA LEU A 77 0.76 11.70 -6.78
C LEU A 77 0.78 13.21 -6.57
N ALA A 78 0.27 13.65 -5.42
CA ALA A 78 0.44 15.03 -5.00
C ALA A 78 1.94 15.31 -5.00
N ASP A 79 2.37 16.33 -5.74
CA ASP A 79 3.73 16.87 -5.62
C ASP A 79 3.87 17.37 -4.18
N VAL A 80 4.58 16.61 -3.34
CA VAL A 80 4.79 16.97 -1.93
C VAL A 80 5.78 18.13 -1.83
N GLY A 81 6.51 18.42 -2.91
CA GLY A 81 7.64 19.33 -2.93
C GLY A 81 8.82 18.79 -2.14
N GLU A 82 10.02 19.24 -2.47
CA GLU A 82 11.18 19.00 -1.63
C GLU A 82 10.99 19.78 -0.31
N LYS A 83 11.19 19.10 0.83
CA LYS A 83 11.08 19.70 2.16
C LYS A 83 12.36 19.46 2.94
N HIS A 84 12.87 20.49 3.58
CA HIS A 84 14.00 20.39 4.49
C HIS A 84 13.50 20.55 5.93
N PHE A 85 14.06 19.74 6.82
CA PHE A 85 13.85 19.83 8.25
C PHE A 85 15.20 19.74 8.96
N SER A 86 15.24 20.24 10.19
CA SER A 86 16.44 20.13 11.03
C SER A 86 16.08 20.04 12.51
N ALA A 87 17.05 19.60 13.31
CA ALA A 87 17.00 19.64 14.76
C ALA A 87 18.38 20.02 15.30
N ASP A 88 18.44 21.06 16.13
CA ASP A 88 19.62 21.36 16.95
C ASP A 88 19.59 20.48 18.20
N LEU A 89 20.54 19.54 18.28
CA LEU A 89 20.61 18.57 19.36
C LEU A 89 21.43 19.15 20.51
N MET A 90 20.75 19.49 21.59
CA MET A 90 21.37 20.13 22.76
C MET A 90 21.56 19.12 23.88
N GLY A 91 22.66 19.26 24.61
CA GLY A 91 23.00 18.46 25.78
C GLY A 91 21.93 18.51 26.87
N MET A 92 21.44 17.34 27.27
CA MET A 92 20.49 17.20 28.37
C MET A 92 21.22 17.00 29.70
N ASN A 93 20.59 17.43 30.79
CA ASN A 93 21.08 17.23 32.16
C ASN A 93 22.54 17.65 32.34
N GLY A 94 22.86 18.88 31.90
CA GLY A 94 24.21 19.45 32.00
C GLY A 94 25.26 18.82 31.09
N SER A 95 24.87 18.03 30.08
CA SER A 95 25.84 17.61 29.05
C SER A 95 26.37 18.81 28.29
N MET A 96 27.66 18.79 27.98
CA MET A 96 28.28 19.69 27.02
C MET A 96 28.33 19.09 25.61
N ALA A 97 27.78 17.90 25.41
CA ALA A 97 27.62 17.31 24.09
C ALA A 97 26.57 18.09 23.28
N SER A 98 26.75 18.12 21.97
CA SER A 98 25.80 18.73 21.04
C SER A 98 25.78 17.97 19.72
N GLY A 99 24.87 18.33 18.84
CA GLY A 99 24.80 17.78 17.50
C GLY A 99 23.79 18.52 16.63
N LYS A 100 23.67 18.08 15.39
CA LYS A 100 22.65 18.54 14.45
C LYS A 100 22.14 17.36 13.66
N ALA A 101 20.83 17.29 13.47
CA ALA A 101 20.22 16.39 12.50
C ALA A 101 19.58 17.22 11.39
N THR A 102 19.82 16.85 10.13
CA THR A 102 19.15 17.42 8.96
C THR A 102 18.39 16.33 8.24
N PHE A 103 17.25 16.68 7.66
CA PHE A 103 16.38 15.76 6.93
C PHE A 103 15.88 16.42 5.66
N GLU A 104 15.95 15.71 4.54
CA GLU A 104 15.56 16.19 3.21
C GLU A 104 14.58 15.20 2.61
N LEU A 105 13.32 15.61 2.49
CA LEU A 105 12.27 14.82 1.88
C LEU A 105 12.32 15.02 0.37
N ASN A 106 12.44 13.92 -0.39
CA ASN A 106 12.36 13.98 -1.84
C ASN A 106 10.98 14.46 -2.32
N LYS A 107 10.89 14.89 -3.58
CA LYS A 107 9.65 15.44 -4.18
C LYS A 107 8.49 14.45 -4.13
N GLU A 108 8.78 13.15 -4.22
CA GLU A 108 7.79 12.09 -4.16
C GLU A 108 7.28 11.82 -2.74
N GLY A 109 7.93 12.35 -1.70
CA GLY A 109 7.55 12.13 -0.29
C GLY A 109 7.81 10.71 0.22
N THR A 110 8.66 9.95 -0.46
CA THR A 110 8.91 8.51 -0.20
C THR A 110 10.27 8.23 0.42
N VAL A 111 11.20 9.18 0.38
CA VAL A 111 12.55 9.07 0.93
C VAL A 111 12.85 10.32 1.73
N LEU A 112 13.22 10.13 3.00
CA LEU A 112 13.73 11.18 3.87
C LEU A 112 15.23 10.93 4.07
N HIS A 113 16.06 11.62 3.29
CA HIS A 113 17.51 11.58 3.44
C HIS A 113 17.89 12.30 4.73
N TYR A 114 18.80 11.75 5.52
CA TYR A 114 19.21 12.34 6.78
C TYR A 114 20.72 12.34 6.96
N LYS A 115 21.18 13.32 7.75
CA LYS A 115 22.54 13.39 8.27
C LYS A 115 22.50 13.79 9.73
N VAL A 116 23.26 13.08 10.56
CA VAL A 116 23.42 13.39 11.99
C VAL A 116 24.88 13.67 12.28
N THR A 117 25.16 14.82 12.84
CA THR A 117 26.48 15.18 13.40
C THR A 117 26.40 15.25 14.92
N ALA A 118 27.53 14.97 15.56
CA ALA A 118 27.70 15.09 17.00
C ALA A 118 29.06 15.69 17.34
N SER A 119 29.13 16.38 18.46
CA SER A 119 30.34 17.01 18.98
C SER A 119 30.43 16.80 20.48
N ASN A 120 31.65 16.66 20.99
CA ASN A 120 31.94 16.51 22.42
C ASN A 120 31.12 15.37 23.09
N ILE A 121 30.98 14.25 22.39
CA ILE A 121 30.20 13.09 22.86
C ILE A 121 31.12 11.87 23.01
N VAL A 122 30.79 10.94 23.92
CA VAL A 122 31.62 9.78 24.23
C VAL A 122 30.76 8.52 24.26
N ASP A 123 31.26 7.42 23.69
CA ASP A 123 30.61 6.10 23.75
C ASP A 123 29.16 6.11 23.24
N VAL A 124 28.97 6.59 22.02
CA VAL A 124 27.65 6.63 21.35
C VAL A 124 27.14 5.21 21.14
N MET A 125 25.86 4.98 21.46
CA MET A 125 25.20 3.69 21.34
C MET A 125 24.14 3.67 20.24
N MET A 126 23.35 4.74 20.16
CA MET A 126 22.19 4.83 19.27
C MET A 126 21.88 6.28 18.92
N SER A 127 21.15 6.50 17.84
CA SER A 127 20.48 7.75 17.49
C SER A 127 19.15 7.42 16.86
N HIS A 128 18.09 8.14 17.25
CA HIS A 128 16.72 7.83 16.82
C HIS A 128 15.94 9.10 16.48
N ILE A 129 14.84 8.90 15.76
CA ILE A 129 13.68 9.81 15.78
C ILE A 129 12.64 9.20 16.72
N HIS A 130 12.06 10.01 17.60
CA HIS A 130 11.00 9.65 18.53
C HIS A 130 9.76 10.52 18.31
N LEU A 131 8.60 10.05 18.82
CA LEU A 131 7.31 10.76 18.71
C LEU A 131 6.85 11.34 20.04
N ALA A 132 7.09 12.62 20.26
CA ALA A 132 6.49 13.37 21.35
C ALA A 132 6.55 14.89 21.08
N PRO A 133 5.66 15.68 21.71
CA PRO A 133 5.83 17.12 21.78
C PRO A 133 7.04 17.51 22.66
N PRO A 134 7.48 18.77 22.63
CA PRO A 134 8.59 19.26 23.43
C PRO A 134 8.46 18.93 24.92
N GLY A 135 9.56 18.47 25.52
CA GLY A 135 9.65 18.17 26.95
C GLY A 135 9.02 16.84 27.38
N LYS A 136 8.50 16.02 26.46
CA LYS A 136 8.01 14.67 26.75
C LYS A 136 8.86 13.61 26.06
N ASP A 137 8.83 12.40 26.63
CA ASP A 137 9.45 11.23 26.03
C ASP A 137 8.43 10.47 25.18
N GLY A 138 8.90 9.93 24.06
CA GLY A 138 8.07 9.24 23.08
C GLY A 138 8.63 7.89 22.65
N PRO A 139 7.82 7.03 22.01
CA PRO A 139 8.32 5.82 21.38
C PRO A 139 9.25 6.14 20.20
N VAL A 140 10.13 5.20 19.86
CA VAL A 140 11.00 5.29 18.67
C VAL A 140 10.17 5.14 17.40
N ALA A 141 10.32 6.08 16.47
CA ALA A 141 9.74 6.03 15.12
C ALA A 141 10.72 5.50 14.08
N ALA A 142 12.01 5.85 14.17
CA ALA A 142 13.02 5.42 13.21
C ALA A 142 14.42 5.43 13.84
N TRP A 143 15.30 4.56 13.33
CA TRP A 143 16.70 4.54 13.71
C TRP A 143 17.55 5.37 12.75
N LEU A 144 18.50 6.12 13.31
CA LEU A 144 19.48 6.92 12.58
C LEU A 144 20.90 6.35 12.74
N TYR A 145 21.22 5.85 13.95
CA TYR A 145 22.48 5.16 14.22
C TYR A 145 22.26 4.06 15.26
N PRO A 146 22.83 2.85 15.06
CA PRO A 146 23.03 2.23 13.74
C PRO A 146 21.74 2.32 12.87
N PRO A 147 21.77 1.98 11.56
CA PRO A 147 20.60 2.10 10.68
C PRO A 147 19.41 1.21 11.09
N GLY A 148 19.59 0.34 12.07
CA GLY A 148 18.55 -0.46 12.71
C GLY A 148 19.13 -1.24 13.90
N PRO A 149 18.29 -1.93 14.67
CA PRO A 149 18.75 -2.72 15.81
C PRO A 149 19.64 -3.91 15.37
N PRO A 150 20.51 -4.42 16.26
CA PRO A 150 20.70 -4.01 17.66
C PRO A 150 21.55 -2.72 17.82
N PRO A 151 21.58 -2.11 19.02
CA PRO A 151 22.49 -1.01 19.33
C PRO A 151 23.94 -1.34 18.99
N GLN A 152 24.70 -0.36 18.49
CA GLN A 152 26.12 -0.52 18.19
C GLN A 152 26.92 0.54 18.93
N LEU A 153 27.86 0.08 19.75
CA LEU A 153 28.77 0.96 20.46
C LEU A 153 29.81 1.54 19.50
N LYS A 154 29.90 2.85 19.49
CA LYS A 154 31.02 3.62 18.98
C LYS A 154 31.87 4.10 20.14
N GLU A 155 32.95 3.37 20.41
CA GLU A 155 33.83 3.62 21.56
C GLU A 155 34.62 4.92 21.43
N GLY A 156 34.81 5.57 22.58
CA GLY A 156 35.69 6.73 22.73
C GLY A 156 35.01 8.06 22.43
N LYS A 157 35.81 9.12 22.51
CA LYS A 157 35.37 10.49 22.17
C LYS A 157 35.07 10.57 20.68
N PHE A 158 34.02 11.30 20.34
CA PHE A 158 33.58 11.45 18.97
C PHE A 158 33.20 12.90 18.65
N GLU A 159 33.57 13.31 17.44
CA GLU A 159 33.20 14.58 16.81
C GLU A 159 33.10 14.36 15.29
N GLY A 160 32.03 14.87 14.67
CA GLY A 160 31.80 14.79 13.23
C GLY A 160 30.48 14.13 12.85
N THR A 161 30.41 13.58 11.63
CA THR A 161 29.22 12.89 11.10
C THR A 161 29.06 11.53 11.74
N LEU A 162 28.05 11.37 12.59
CA LEU A 162 27.72 10.10 13.25
C LEU A 162 27.07 9.13 12.28
N ALA A 163 26.11 9.59 11.48
CA ALA A 163 25.37 8.77 10.54
C ALA A 163 24.81 9.61 9.38
N GLU A 164 24.62 8.95 8.25
CA GLU A 164 24.00 9.51 7.05
C GLU A 164 23.31 8.37 6.30
N GLY A 165 22.11 8.60 5.81
CA GLY A 165 21.33 7.54 5.16
C GLY A 165 19.92 7.97 4.80
N ASP A 166 19.09 6.99 4.44
CA ASP A 166 17.72 7.23 4.00
C ASP A 166 16.72 6.53 4.92
N ILE A 167 15.62 7.21 5.22
CA ILE A 167 14.44 6.63 5.87
C ILE A 167 13.33 6.51 4.83
N LYS A 168 12.79 5.30 4.72
CA LYS A 168 11.62 4.94 3.94
C LYS A 168 10.56 4.32 4.85
N ALA A 169 9.39 4.01 4.29
CA ALA A 169 8.27 3.43 5.03
C ALA A 169 8.65 2.13 5.78
N GLU A 170 9.50 1.30 5.16
CA GLU A 170 10.00 0.04 5.75
C GLU A 170 10.93 0.23 6.95
N ASN A 171 11.52 1.42 7.11
CA ASN A 171 12.38 1.74 8.25
C ASN A 171 11.59 2.20 9.48
N LEU A 172 10.29 2.50 9.33
CA LEU A 172 9.45 2.97 10.42
C LEU A 172 9.16 1.85 11.43
N GLN A 173 9.20 2.24 12.70
CA GLN A 173 9.03 1.36 13.86
C GLN A 173 7.95 1.92 14.81
N GLY A 174 7.69 1.16 15.87
CA GLY A 174 6.71 1.54 16.89
C GLY A 174 5.34 1.81 16.28
N ASP A 175 4.75 2.92 16.68
CA ASP A 175 3.40 3.34 16.27
C ASP A 175 3.28 3.66 14.77
N LEU A 176 4.42 3.87 14.08
CA LEU A 176 4.45 4.13 12.64
C LEU A 176 4.80 2.90 11.79
N LYS A 177 5.03 1.74 12.40
CA LYS A 177 5.36 0.52 11.66
C LYS A 177 4.26 0.18 10.64
N GLY A 178 4.65 0.00 9.38
CA GLY A 178 3.73 -0.33 8.29
C GLY A 178 2.89 0.84 7.76
N LYS A 179 3.11 2.06 8.27
CA LYS A 179 2.51 3.28 7.72
C LYS A 179 3.38 3.85 6.58
N PRO A 180 2.83 4.70 5.70
CA PRO A 180 3.64 5.44 4.74
C PRO A 180 4.58 6.43 5.45
N LEU A 181 5.68 6.81 4.78
CA LEU A 181 6.63 7.81 5.29
C LEU A 181 5.96 9.16 5.62
N SER A 182 4.89 9.51 4.90
CA SER A 182 4.10 10.72 5.17
C SER A 182 3.60 10.80 6.61
N ALA A 183 3.32 9.67 7.28
CA ALA A 183 2.90 9.68 8.67
C ALA A 183 3.99 10.19 9.63
N LEU A 184 5.27 9.93 9.33
CA LEU A 184 6.39 10.51 10.09
C LEU A 184 6.53 12.01 9.76
N VAL A 185 6.41 12.37 8.48
CA VAL A 185 6.50 13.78 8.03
C VAL A 185 5.41 14.62 8.69
N GLU A 186 4.17 14.14 8.77
CA GLU A 186 3.07 14.80 9.47
C GLU A 186 3.39 15.03 10.95
N LYS A 187 4.05 14.07 11.62
CA LYS A 187 4.49 14.22 13.01
C LYS A 187 5.60 15.26 13.16
N ILE A 188 6.52 15.33 12.21
CA ILE A 188 7.55 16.37 12.17
C ILE A 188 6.89 17.74 11.98
N GLU A 189 5.99 17.90 11.01
CA GLU A 189 5.30 19.15 10.72
C GLU A 189 4.39 19.62 11.86
N ALA A 190 3.83 18.68 12.63
CA ALA A 190 3.07 18.97 13.84
C ALA A 190 3.96 19.35 15.05
N GLY A 191 5.29 19.29 14.94
CA GLY A 191 6.20 19.50 16.06
C GLY A 191 6.14 18.38 17.10
N GLU A 192 5.74 17.18 16.69
CA GLU A 192 5.57 16.00 17.53
C GLU A 192 6.67 14.93 17.30
N ALA A 193 7.77 15.29 16.64
CA ALA A 193 8.91 14.41 16.45
C ALA A 193 10.25 15.07 16.83
N TYR A 194 11.09 14.35 17.58
CA TYR A 194 12.41 14.82 18.00
C TYR A 194 13.49 13.80 17.65
N ALA A 195 14.71 14.28 17.41
CA ALA A 195 15.89 13.45 17.26
C ALA A 195 16.71 13.44 18.56
N ASN A 196 17.39 12.33 18.84
CA ASN A 196 18.28 12.20 19.99
C ASN A 196 19.48 11.31 19.71
N ILE A 197 20.53 11.44 20.51
CA ILE A 197 21.68 10.52 20.51
C ILE A 197 21.84 9.97 21.93
N HIS A 198 21.97 8.65 22.02
CA HIS A 198 22.17 7.90 23.25
C HIS A 198 23.64 7.51 23.39
N THR A 199 24.16 7.59 24.62
CA THR A 199 25.50 7.10 24.97
C THR A 199 25.40 6.04 26.05
N LYS A 200 26.50 5.33 26.32
CA LYS A 200 26.58 4.41 27.48
C LYS A 200 26.22 5.11 28.79
N ALA A 201 26.69 6.35 28.99
CA ALA A 201 26.48 7.10 30.22
C ALA A 201 25.06 7.65 30.34
N LYS A 202 24.42 7.99 29.21
CA LYS A 202 23.06 8.56 29.15
C LYS A 202 22.16 7.74 28.23
N PRO A 203 21.72 6.54 28.66
CA PRO A 203 20.92 5.64 27.83
C PRO A 203 19.51 6.17 27.50
N GLY A 204 18.99 7.15 28.26
CA GLY A 204 17.74 7.86 27.92
C GLY A 204 17.88 8.93 26.82
N GLY A 205 19.12 9.26 26.44
CA GLY A 205 19.46 10.35 25.53
C GLY A 205 20.43 11.34 26.19
N GLU A 206 21.59 11.51 25.58
CA GLU A 206 22.60 12.51 25.95
C GLU A 206 22.25 13.88 25.39
N VAL A 207 21.87 13.92 24.11
CA VAL A 207 21.47 15.12 23.38
C VAL A 207 20.11 14.91 22.72
N ARG A 208 19.30 15.97 22.63
CA ARG A 208 17.96 15.98 22.02
C ARG A 208 17.68 17.31 21.32
N GLY A 209 16.93 17.25 20.23
CA GLY A 209 16.34 18.43 19.59
C GLY A 209 15.03 18.09 18.91
N GLN A 210 14.03 18.98 19.03
CA GLN A 210 12.78 18.86 18.28
C GLN A 210 13.08 19.08 16.80
N ILE A 211 12.47 18.28 15.92
CA ILE A 211 12.61 18.45 14.47
C ILE A 211 11.62 19.53 14.03
N HIS A 212 12.11 20.50 13.26
CA HIS A 212 11.33 21.60 12.71
C HIS A 212 11.76 21.89 11.27
N LYS A 213 10.96 22.70 10.55
CA LYS A 213 11.31 23.21 9.22
C LYS A 213 12.47 24.21 9.28
#